data_AF-A0A383DEW6-F1
#
_entry.id   AF-A0A383DEW6-F1
#
_cell.length_a   1.000
_cell.length_b   1.000
_cell.length_c   1.000
_cell.angle_alpha   90.00
_cell.angle_beta   90.00
_cell.angle_gamma   90.00
#
_symmetry.space_group_name_H-M   'P 1'
#
loop_
_entity.id
_entity.type
_entity.pdbx_description
1 polymer ?
#
loop_
_entity_poly.entity_id
_entity_poly.type
_entity_poly.pdbx_seq_one_letter_code
_entity_poly.pdbx_strand_id
1 'polypeptide(L)'
;MALPKYTEPHYRVWHYTYLFICGCIFFFLIAPLFVIFPLSFNAEEFLVFSDGMKRLDPDAFSLRWYVDMIYGTKNPWGAAAKNSFIIALFATMGSIVLGTVAALGLSSRHMPYKGLIMATLISPMIVPLIISGVAIFFFIAKVGLAAT
;
A
#
# COMPACT_ATOMS: atom_id res chain seq x y z
N MET A 1 -5.56 -3.44 -27.54
CA MET A 1 -5.36 -4.35 -28.69
C MET A 1 -6.51 -4.11 -29.65
N ALA A 2 -6.25 -3.82 -30.92
CA ALA A 2 -7.34 -3.57 -31.87
C ALA A 2 -8.09 -4.88 -32.15
N LEU A 3 -9.44 -4.84 -32.14
CA LEU A 3 -10.25 -6.01 -32.43
C LEU A 3 -10.06 -6.44 -33.90
N PRO A 4 -9.94 -7.75 -34.19
CA PRO A 4 -9.88 -8.24 -35.56
C PRO A 4 -11.05 -7.77 -36.43
N LYS A 5 -10.82 -7.59 -37.73
CA LYS A 5 -11.83 -7.05 -38.65
C LYS A 5 -13.09 -7.92 -38.78
N TYR A 6 -12.98 -9.23 -38.50
CA TYR A 6 -14.08 -10.21 -38.56
C TYR A 6 -14.92 -10.30 -37.28
N THR A 7 -14.63 -9.49 -36.25
CA THR A 7 -15.40 -9.54 -34.99
C THR A 7 -16.82 -8.99 -35.20
N GLU A 8 -17.82 -9.77 -34.79
CA GLU A 8 -19.23 -9.37 -34.87
C GLU A 8 -19.47 -8.06 -34.09
N PRO A 9 -20.38 -7.19 -34.57
CA PRO A 9 -20.57 -5.85 -34.02
C PRO A 9 -20.93 -5.85 -32.52
N HIS A 10 -21.64 -6.85 -32.03
CA HIS A 10 -22.00 -6.95 -30.62
C HIS A 10 -20.77 -7.16 -29.70
N TYR A 11 -19.80 -8.00 -30.12
CA TYR A 11 -18.55 -8.19 -29.38
C TYR A 11 -17.71 -6.92 -29.37
N ARG A 12 -17.75 -6.15 -30.46
CA ARG A 12 -17.04 -4.86 -30.55
C ARG A 12 -17.63 -3.84 -29.58
N VAL A 13 -18.96 -3.71 -29.54
CA VAL A 13 -19.65 -2.85 -28.57
C VAL A 13 -19.32 -3.29 -27.14
N TRP A 14 -19.47 -4.58 -26.83
CA TRP A 14 -19.17 -5.10 -25.49
C TRP A 14 -17.73 -4.83 -25.05
N HIS A 15 -16.75 -5.02 -25.95
CA HIS A 15 -15.35 -4.77 -25.65
C HIS A 15 -15.09 -3.32 -25.24
N TYR A 16 -15.62 -2.35 -25.99
CA TYR A 16 -15.45 -0.93 -25.66
C TYR A 16 -16.24 -0.53 -24.41
N THR A 17 -17.43 -1.09 -24.20
CA THR A 17 -18.20 -0.91 -22.96
C THR A 17 -17.44 -1.43 -21.74
N TYR A 18 -16.85 -2.63 -21.84
CA TYR A 18 -16.02 -3.20 -20.78
C TYR A 18 -14.81 -2.33 -20.48
N LEU A 19 -14.07 -1.89 -21.52
CA LEU A 19 -12.93 -0.99 -21.33
C LEU A 19 -13.33 0.34 -20.70
N PHE A 20 -14.48 0.90 -21.10
CA PHE A 20 -15.02 2.12 -20.51
C PHE A 20 -15.33 1.92 -19.02
N ILE A 21 -16.01 0.84 -18.65
CA ILE A 21 -16.29 0.50 -17.25
C ILE A 21 -14.99 0.33 -16.46
N CYS A 22 -14.03 -0.43 -16.97
CA CYS A 22 -12.72 -0.58 -16.34
C CYS A 22 -12.01 0.77 -16.16
N GLY A 23 -12.09 1.65 -17.16
CA GLY A 23 -11.56 3.01 -17.11
C GLY A 23 -12.23 3.84 -16.00
N CYS A 24 -13.55 3.81 -15.90
CA CYS A 24 -14.30 4.49 -14.85
C CYS A 24 -13.95 3.96 -13.45
N ILE A 25 -13.83 2.64 -13.27
CA ILE A 25 -13.43 2.03 -12.00
C ILE A 25 -12.02 2.48 -11.62
N PHE A 26 -11.07 2.41 -12.57
CA PHE A 26 -9.70 2.83 -12.33
C PHE A 26 -9.60 4.31 -11.98
N PHE A 27 -10.35 5.17 -12.69
CA PHE A 27 -10.45 6.59 -12.36
C PHE A 27 -11.03 6.81 -10.96
N PHE A 28 -12.11 6.12 -10.59
CA PHE A 28 -12.71 6.22 -9.27
C PHE A 28 -11.75 5.80 -8.15
N LEU A 29 -10.98 4.72 -8.34
CA LEU A 29 -10.00 4.26 -7.36
C LEU A 29 -8.82 5.24 -7.18
N ILE A 30 -8.44 5.96 -8.24
CA ILE A 30 -7.33 6.93 -8.23
C ILE A 30 -7.80 8.35 -7.91
N ALA A 31 -9.09 8.66 -8.08
CA ALA A 31 -9.71 9.96 -7.81
C ALA A 31 -9.21 10.67 -6.55
N PRO A 32 -9.13 10.02 -5.35
CA PRO A 32 -8.63 10.70 -4.16
C PRO A 32 -7.17 11.14 -4.24
N LEU A 33 -6.33 10.47 -5.05
CA LEU A 33 -4.93 10.89 -5.25
C LEU A 33 -4.82 12.24 -5.96
N PHE A 34 -5.78 12.58 -6.83
CA PHE A 34 -5.83 13.91 -7.46
C PHE A 34 -6.15 15.04 -6.47
N VAL A 35 -6.74 14.72 -5.31
CA VAL A 35 -6.98 15.68 -4.23
C VAL A 35 -5.74 15.82 -3.34
N ILE A 36 -5.09 14.69 -3.03
CA ILE A 36 -3.90 14.67 -2.18
C ILE A 36 -2.69 15.28 -2.88
N PHE A 37 -2.56 15.08 -4.19
CA PHE A 37 -1.38 15.53 -4.94
C PHE A 37 -1.18 17.06 -4.94
N PRO A 38 -2.17 17.93 -5.20
CA PRO A 38 -1.98 19.37 -5.07
C PRO A 38 -1.74 19.79 -3.61
N LEU A 39 -2.39 19.09 -2.67
CA LEU A 39 -2.31 19.39 -1.25
C LEU A 39 -0.92 19.12 -0.66
N SER A 40 -0.15 18.20 -1.24
CA SER A 40 1.23 17.96 -0.83
C SER A 40 2.17 19.14 -1.12
N PHE A 41 1.75 20.08 -1.98
CA PHE A 41 2.46 21.34 -2.22
C PHE A 41 1.98 22.49 -1.32
N ASN A 42 1.17 22.23 -0.29
CA ASN A 42 0.69 23.31 0.58
C ASN A 42 1.82 23.93 1.41
N ALA A 43 1.95 25.25 1.33
CA ALA A 43 2.88 26.02 2.16
C ALA A 43 2.50 26.03 3.65
N GLU A 44 1.21 25.85 3.97
CA GLU A 44 0.68 25.81 5.34
C GLU A 44 0.90 24.45 6.02
N GLU A 45 0.77 24.41 7.35
CA GLU A 45 0.92 23.19 8.17
C GLU A 45 -0.29 22.26 8.10
N PHE A 46 -1.45 22.79 7.71
CA PHE A 46 -2.68 22.04 7.64
C PHE A 46 -2.93 21.45 6.25
N LEU A 47 -3.33 20.19 6.20
CA LEU A 47 -3.76 19.49 4.99
C LEU A 47 -5.19 19.88 4.60
N VAL A 48 -5.42 21.18 4.40
CA VAL A 48 -6.66 21.75 3.87
C VAL A 48 -6.35 22.65 2.68
N PHE A 49 -7.27 22.79 1.72
CA PHE A 49 -7.10 23.76 0.65
C PHE A 49 -7.17 25.17 1.23
N SER A 50 -6.01 25.83 1.33
CA SER A 50 -5.90 27.20 1.81
C SER A 50 -6.60 28.17 0.85
N ASP A 51 -6.96 29.36 1.34
CA ASP A 51 -7.59 30.37 0.50
C ASP A 51 -6.64 30.88 -0.59
N GLY A 52 -5.32 30.86 -0.34
CA GLY A 52 -4.29 31.12 -1.35
C GLY A 52 -4.25 30.06 -2.46
N MET A 53 -4.36 28.77 -2.12
CA MET A 53 -4.44 27.69 -3.11
C MET A 53 -5.69 27.80 -3.99
N LYS A 54 -6.85 28.11 -3.40
CA LYS A 54 -8.11 28.31 -4.15
C LYS A 54 -8.01 29.50 -5.12
N ARG A 55 -7.24 30.52 -4.76
CA ARG A 55 -6.98 31.72 -5.58
C ARG A 55 -5.82 31.54 -6.57
N LEU A 56 -5.18 30.36 -6.61
CA LEU A 56 -4.00 30.07 -7.42
C LEU A 56 -2.85 31.07 -7.16
N ASP A 57 -2.71 31.50 -5.90
CA ASP A 57 -1.62 32.37 -5.48
C ASP A 57 -0.30 31.57 -5.46
N PRO A 58 0.75 31.98 -6.20
CA PRO A 58 2.04 31.29 -6.20
C PRO A 58 2.64 31.09 -4.81
N ASP A 59 2.42 32.02 -3.88
CA ASP A 59 2.98 31.97 -2.52
C ASP A 59 2.36 30.85 -1.66
N ALA A 60 1.19 30.33 -2.06
CA ALA A 60 0.52 29.23 -1.38
C ALA A 60 1.07 27.84 -1.74
N PHE A 61 1.92 27.75 -2.78
CA PHE A 61 2.53 26.49 -3.23
C PHE A 61 4.02 26.42 -2.83
N SER A 62 4.41 25.35 -2.16
CA SER A 62 5.78 25.17 -1.65
C SER A 62 6.23 23.71 -1.71
N LEU A 63 7.52 23.50 -1.98
CA LEU A 63 8.19 22.20 -1.90
C LEU A 63 8.72 21.88 -0.49
N ARG A 64 8.39 22.69 0.53
CA ARG A 64 8.99 22.57 1.87
C ARG A 64 8.91 21.15 2.44
N TRP A 65 7.80 20.45 2.26
CA TRP A 65 7.59 19.10 2.80
C TRP A 65 8.51 18.07 2.18
N TYR A 66 8.79 18.20 0.87
CA TYR A 66 9.73 17.34 0.17
C TYR A 66 11.17 17.62 0.60
N VAL A 67 11.52 18.90 0.75
CA VAL A 67 12.85 19.31 1.25
C VAL A 67 13.06 18.85 2.69
N ASP A 68 12.06 19.03 3.56
CA ASP A 68 12.10 18.61 4.96
C ASP A 68 12.14 17.07 5.09
N MET A 69 11.47 16.33 4.20
CA MET A 69 11.56 14.87 4.17
C MET A 69 12.97 14.36 3.80
N ILE A 70 13.71 15.07 2.94
CA ILE A 70 15.03 14.62 2.46
C ILE A 70 16.17 15.19 3.32
N TYR A 71 16.11 16.47 3.66
CA TYR A 71 17.18 17.23 4.31
C TYR A 71 16.81 17.72 5.71
N GLY A 72 15.54 17.64 6.09
CA GLY A 72 15.05 18.11 7.38
C GLY A 72 15.62 17.29 8.52
N THR A 73 16.30 17.97 9.45
CA THR A 73 16.73 17.41 10.73
C THR A 73 15.68 17.58 11.83
N LYS A 74 14.67 18.43 11.60
CA LYS A 74 13.63 18.76 12.58
C LYS A 74 12.46 17.77 12.58
N ASN A 75 12.20 17.09 11.47
CA ASN A 75 10.99 16.31 11.29
C ASN A 75 11.31 14.83 11.06
N PRO A 76 10.76 13.88 11.85
CA PRO A 76 11.17 12.48 11.81
C PRO A 76 10.71 11.72 10.56
N TRP A 77 9.97 12.34 9.63
CA TRP A 77 9.38 11.65 8.47
C TRP A 77 10.42 11.05 7.53
N GLY A 78 11.53 11.74 7.27
CA GLY A 78 12.61 11.20 6.43
C GLY A 78 13.22 9.92 7.01
N ALA A 79 13.51 9.93 8.31
CA ALA A 79 14.01 8.77 9.02
C ALA A 79 12.97 7.64 9.09
N ALA A 80 11.71 7.97 9.36
CA ALA A 80 10.61 6.99 9.39
C ALA A 80 10.38 6.32 8.02
N ALA A 81 10.46 7.09 6.93
CA ALA A 81 10.35 6.58 5.56
C ALA A 81 11.52 5.64 5.23
N LYS A 82 12.75 6.02 5.58
CA LYS A 82 13.94 5.16 5.42
C LYS A 82 13.80 3.85 6.21
N ASN A 83 13.41 3.92 7.48
CA ASN A 83 13.21 2.74 8.31
C ASN A 83 12.12 1.83 7.74
N SER A 84 10.99 2.40 7.33
CA SER A 84 9.89 1.66 6.71
C SER A 84 10.34 0.95 5.44
N PHE A 85 11.12 1.63 4.60
CA PHE A 85 11.65 1.05 3.36
C PHE A 85 12.60 -0.13 3.64
N ILE A 86 13.52 0.02 4.58
CA ILE A 86 14.46 -1.04 4.98
C ILE A 86 13.68 -2.24 5.54
N ILE A 87 12.75 -2.01 6.47
CA ILE A 87 11.93 -3.07 7.06
C ILE A 87 11.09 -3.77 5.99
N ALA A 88 10.43 -3.00 5.11
CA ALA A 88 9.61 -3.55 4.03
C ALA A 88 10.42 -4.46 3.09
N LEU A 89 11.66 -4.07 2.76
CA LEU A 89 12.52 -4.87 1.89
C LEU A 89 12.84 -6.24 2.51
N PHE A 90 13.34 -6.25 3.75
CA PHE A 90 13.68 -7.51 4.44
C PHE A 90 12.45 -8.36 4.74
N ALA A 91 11.34 -7.74 5.17
CA ALA A 91 10.08 -8.43 5.40
C ALA A 91 9.53 -9.08 4.12
N THR A 92 9.61 -8.38 2.98
CA THR A 92 9.17 -8.90 1.68
C THR A 92 10.00 -10.10 1.24
N MET A 93 11.34 -9.99 1.32
CA MET A 93 12.21 -11.11 0.97
C MET A 93 11.95 -12.33 1.85
N GLY A 94 11.88 -12.15 3.17
CA GLY A 94 11.58 -13.24 4.10
C GLY A 94 10.21 -13.88 3.84
N SER A 95 9.19 -13.06 3.62
CA SER A 95 7.83 -13.52 3.31
C SER A 95 7.77 -14.31 2.00
N ILE A 96 8.44 -13.84 0.93
CA ILE A 96 8.49 -14.54 -0.36
C ILE A 96 9.17 -15.89 -0.20
N VAL A 97 10.33 -15.95 0.46
CA VAL A 97 11.07 -17.21 0.63
C VAL A 97 10.25 -18.22 1.43
N LEU A 98 9.76 -17.83 2.61
CA LEU A 98 8.98 -18.72 3.47
C LEU A 98 7.64 -19.11 2.84
N GLY A 99 6.94 -18.16 2.22
CA GLY A 99 5.68 -18.39 1.53
C GLY A 99 5.81 -19.31 0.33
N THR A 100 6.88 -19.15 -0.46
CA THR A 100 7.16 -20.03 -1.61
C THR A 100 7.49 -21.44 -1.16
N VAL A 101 8.33 -21.60 -0.13
CA VAL A 101 8.66 -22.93 0.42
C VAL A 101 7.40 -23.61 0.99
N ALA A 102 6.57 -22.88 1.73
CA ALA A 102 5.31 -23.40 2.26
C ALA A 102 4.35 -23.82 1.12
N ALA A 103 4.21 -22.99 0.08
CA ALA A 103 3.37 -23.29 -1.08
C ALA A 103 3.84 -24.54 -1.84
N LEU A 104 5.16 -24.67 -2.09
CA LEU A 104 5.75 -25.84 -2.72
C LEU A 104 5.52 -27.10 -1.89
N GLY A 105 5.76 -27.04 -0.57
CA GLY A 105 5.50 -28.17 0.34
C GLY A 105 4.03 -28.61 0.36
N LEU A 106 3.09 -27.66 0.48
CA LEU A 106 1.65 -27.93 0.53
C LEU A 106 1.05 -28.38 -0.81
N SER A 107 1.69 -28.03 -1.93
CA SER A 107 1.32 -28.48 -3.27
C SER A 107 1.65 -29.96 -3.53
N SER A 108 2.56 -30.54 -2.74
CA SER A 108 2.97 -31.93 -2.88
C SER A 108 1.81 -32.90 -2.60
N ARG A 109 1.68 -33.93 -3.44
CA ARG A 109 0.68 -35.01 -3.28
C ARG A 109 0.91 -35.84 -2.02
N HIS A 110 2.14 -35.89 -1.52
CA HIS A 110 2.54 -36.72 -0.38
C HIS A 110 2.58 -35.95 0.96
N MET A 111 1.97 -34.76 1.03
CA MET A 111 1.98 -33.92 2.23
C MET A 111 1.09 -34.52 3.34
N PRO A 112 1.65 -35.02 4.47
CA PRO A 112 0.84 -35.54 5.56
C PRO A 112 0.13 -34.39 6.29
N TYR A 113 -1.07 -34.66 6.84
CA TYR A 113 -1.84 -33.72 7.66
C TYR A 113 -2.09 -32.33 7.02
N LYS A 114 -2.17 -32.27 5.69
CA LYS A 114 -2.31 -31.01 4.92
C LYS A 114 -3.38 -30.05 5.47
N GLY A 115 -4.55 -30.57 5.85
CA GLY A 115 -5.64 -29.76 6.38
C GLY A 115 -5.29 -29.05 7.69
N LEU A 116 -4.58 -29.74 8.59
CA LEU A 116 -4.17 -29.21 9.89
C LEU A 116 -3.06 -28.16 9.72
N ILE A 117 -2.10 -28.41 8.82
CA ILE A 117 -1.03 -27.45 8.48
C ILE A 117 -1.62 -26.19 7.85
N MET A 118 -2.55 -26.33 6.89
CA MET A 118 -3.25 -25.20 6.28
C MET A 118 -4.04 -24.39 7.32
N ALA A 119 -4.77 -25.07 8.22
CA ALA A 119 -5.52 -24.40 9.28
C ALA A 119 -4.61 -23.57 10.19
N THR A 120 -3.46 -24.11 10.59
CA THR A 120 -2.47 -23.38 11.40
C THR A 120 -1.91 -22.17 10.66
N LEU A 121 -1.56 -22.31 9.37
CA LEU A 121 -1.02 -21.21 8.56
C LEU A 121 -2.04 -20.08 8.30
N ILE A 122 -3.33 -20.42 8.16
CA ILE A 122 -4.41 -19.44 7.92
C ILE A 122 -4.91 -18.82 9.22
N SER A 123 -4.80 -19.52 10.36
CA SER A 123 -5.26 -19.04 11.66
C SER A 123 -4.85 -17.60 12.02
N PRO A 124 -3.60 -17.12 11.79
CA PRO A 124 -3.24 -15.74 12.11
C PRO A 124 -3.96 -14.69 11.24
N MET A 125 -4.49 -15.07 10.07
CA MET A 125 -5.25 -14.14 9.22
C MET A 125 -6.65 -13.84 9.80
N ILE A 126 -7.16 -14.73 10.64
CA ILE A 126 -8.46 -14.56 11.32
C ILE A 126 -8.29 -13.71 12.58
N VAL A 127 -7.11 -13.75 13.21
CA VAL A 127 -6.83 -12.99 14.44
C VAL A 127 -6.91 -11.49 14.17
N PRO A 128 -7.71 -10.73 14.94
CA PRO A 128 -7.79 -9.28 14.80
C PRO A 128 -6.42 -8.61 14.95
N LEU A 129 -6.07 -7.74 14.01
CA LEU A 129 -4.79 -7.03 13.97
C LEU A 129 -4.47 -6.27 15.28
N ILE A 130 -5.49 -5.73 15.95
CA ILE A 130 -5.31 -4.98 17.22
C ILE A 130 -4.78 -5.91 18.33
N ILE A 131 -5.32 -7.12 18.45
CA ILE A 131 -4.92 -8.07 19.51
C ILE A 131 -3.48 -8.53 19.26
N SER A 132 -3.15 -8.88 18.02
CA SER A 132 -1.79 -9.24 17.62
C SER A 132 -0.80 -8.11 17.88
N GLY A 133 -1.18 -6.86 17.56
CA GLY A 133 -0.35 -5.68 17.81
C GLY A 133 -0.02 -5.47 19.29
N VAL A 134 -1.02 -5.57 20.16
CA VAL A 134 -0.83 -5.45 21.63
C VAL A 134 0.02 -6.60 22.17
N ALA A 135 -0.19 -7.82 21.71
CA ALA A 135 0.60 -8.98 22.12
C ALA A 135 2.09 -8.84 21.73
N ILE A 136 2.35 -8.40 20.49
CA ILE A 136 3.71 -8.13 20.02
C ILE A 136 4.35 -7.00 20.83
N PHE A 137 3.62 -5.92 21.14
CA PHE A 137 4.12 -4.82 21.97
C PHE A 137 4.58 -5.30 23.35
N PHE A 138 3.75 -6.05 24.08
CA PHE A 138 4.13 -6.58 25.39
C PHE A 138 5.32 -7.53 25.32
N PHE A 139 5.41 -8.34 24.27
CA PHE A 139 6.56 -9.20 24.03
C PHE A 139 7.85 -8.39 23.81
N ILE A 140 7.82 -7.43 22.88
CA ILE A 140 8.94 -6.53 22.57
C ILE A 140 9.36 -5.72 23.80
N ALA A 141 8.40 -5.26 24.62
CA ALA A 141 8.67 -4.54 25.86
C ALA A 141 9.37 -5.42 26.90
N LYS A 142 8.94 -6.68 27.06
CA LYS A 142 9.60 -7.63 27.96
C LYS A 142 11.05 -7.92 27.55
N VAL A 143 11.33 -7.89 26.26
CA VAL A 143 12.68 -8.11 25.69
C VAL A 143 13.54 -6.84 25.75
N GLY A 144 12.98 -5.70 26.19
CA GLY A 144 13.71 -4.43 26.33
C GLY A 144 13.86 -3.64 25.04
N LEU A 145 13.10 -3.99 23.99
CA LEU A 145 13.19 -3.40 22.65
C LEU A 145 12.06 -2.39 22.34
N ALA A 146 11.21 -2.06 23.32
CA ALA A 146 10.04 -1.19 23.08
C ALA A 146 10.37 0.31 23.02
N ALA A 147 11.61 0.72 23.33
CA ALA A 147 12.01 2.13 23.45
C ALA A 147 13.37 2.44 22.78
N THR A 148 13.79 1.62 21.83
CA THR A 148 15.00 1.79 20.99
C THR A 148 14.60 2.14 19.57
#